data_AF-A0A6P7GKE8-F1
#
_entry.id   AF-A0A6P7GKE8-F1
#
_cell.length_a   1.000
_cell.length_b   1.000
_cell.length_c   1.000
_cell.angle_alpha   90.00
_cell.angle_beta   90.00
_cell.angle_gamma   90.00
#
_symmetry.space_group_name_H-M   'P 1'
#
loop_
_entity.id
_entity.type
_entity.pdbx_description
1 polymer ?
#
loop_
_entity_poly.entity_id
_entity_poly.type
_entity_poly.pdbx_seq_one_letter_code
_entity_poly.pdbx_strand_id
1 'polypeptide(L)'
;MPYILVRGNLAAYGQRFPWRVLVSGLKTDDIEQLKRFASGGYCDDSTIVYMVHPCVILTALEVLGYRVVASSSTSVKQDYNEYMWTMRKDFSEPEPISEEKLPEFKIDHKLENKLSPSEEI
;
A
#
# COMPACT_ATOMS: atom_id res chain seq x y z
N MET A 1 -3.34 -0.37 -2.97
CA MET A 1 -2.00 0.24 -3.02
C MET A 1 -1.25 -0.36 -4.20
N PRO A 2 -0.79 0.42 -5.19
CA PRO A 2 -0.04 -0.11 -6.33
C PRO A 2 1.38 -0.50 -5.95
N TYR A 3 1.97 0.14 -4.93
CA TYR A 3 3.33 -0.11 -4.47
C TYR A 3 3.35 -0.96 -3.21
N ILE A 4 4.37 -1.82 -3.11
CA ILE A 4 4.76 -2.54 -1.92
C ILE A 4 6.27 -2.39 -1.70
N LEU A 5 6.68 -2.54 -0.44
CA LEU A 5 8.09 -2.55 -0.05
C LEU A 5 8.46 -3.95 0.44
N VAL A 6 9.49 -4.53 -0.16
CA VAL A 6 10.06 -5.81 0.25
C VAL A 6 11.44 -5.54 0.82
N ARG A 7 11.72 -6.00 2.04
CA ARG A 7 13.05 -5.95 2.66
C ARG A 7 13.50 -7.36 3.00
N GLY A 8 14.72 -7.73 2.65
CA GLY A 8 15.24 -9.06 2.91
C GLY A 8 16.75 -9.14 2.96
N ASN A 9 17.26 -10.29 3.38
CA ASN A 9 18.68 -10.57 3.50
C ASN A 9 19.15 -11.59 2.46
N LEU A 10 20.31 -11.33 1.83
CA LEU A 10 20.95 -12.25 0.88
C LEU A 10 21.96 -13.19 1.54
N ALA A 11 22.31 -12.94 2.80
CA ALA A 11 23.18 -13.79 3.60
C ALA A 11 22.47 -14.18 4.91
N ALA A 12 22.63 -15.44 5.31
CA ALA A 12 22.00 -15.98 6.52
C ALA A 12 22.53 -15.30 7.79
N TYR A 13 21.62 -14.79 8.62
CA TYR A 13 21.95 -14.06 9.86
C TYR A 13 22.02 -14.94 11.12
N GLY A 14 22.00 -16.26 10.96
CA GLY A 14 22.06 -17.23 12.05
C GLY A 14 21.51 -18.60 11.65
N GLN A 15 21.57 -19.55 12.58
CA GLN A 15 21.33 -20.97 12.29
C GLN A 15 19.84 -21.37 12.31
N ARG A 16 18.99 -20.71 13.10
CA ARG A 16 17.62 -21.19 13.35
C ARG A 16 16.62 -20.77 12.27
N PHE A 17 16.73 -19.52 11.79
CA PHE A 17 15.95 -19.01 10.66
C PHE A 17 16.81 -18.05 9.85
N PRO A 18 17.52 -18.56 8.84
CA PRO A 18 18.52 -17.77 8.12
C PRO A 18 17.90 -16.63 7.31
N TRP A 19 16.63 -16.76 6.90
CA TRP A 19 15.95 -15.83 6.01
C TRP A 19 14.81 -15.10 6.71
N ARG A 20 14.75 -13.79 6.51
CA ARG A 20 13.64 -12.94 6.93
C ARG A 20 13.34 -11.93 5.83
N VAL A 21 12.13 -12.01 5.30
CA VAL A 21 11.63 -11.10 4.27
C VAL A 21 10.41 -10.37 4.83
N LEU A 22 10.51 -9.06 4.94
CA LEU A 22 9.41 -8.20 5.34
C LEU A 22 8.73 -7.68 4.08
N VAL A 23 7.40 -7.80 4.01
CA VAL A 23 6.61 -7.23 2.91
C VAL A 23 5.56 -6.30 3.51
N SER A 24 5.63 -5.02 3.14
CA SER A 24 4.71 -3.97 3.60
C SER A 24 3.79 -3.50 2.48
N GLY A 25 2.52 -3.26 2.81
CA GLY A 25 1.52 -2.67 1.90
C GLY A 25 0.74 -3.65 1.03
N LEU A 26 0.78 -4.95 1.34
CA LEU A 26 -0.03 -5.96 0.63
C LEU A 26 -1.52 -5.75 0.88
N LYS A 27 -2.33 -6.04 -0.14
CA LYS A 27 -3.78 -6.15 0.01
C LYS A 27 -4.15 -7.51 0.62
N THR A 28 -5.30 -7.58 1.29
CA THR A 28 -5.82 -8.81 1.92
C THR A 28 -5.81 -10.01 0.98
N ASP A 29 -6.29 -9.86 -0.25
CA ASP A 29 -6.34 -10.97 -1.23
C ASP A 29 -4.95 -11.52 -1.57
N ASP A 30 -3.96 -10.63 -1.72
CA ASP A 30 -2.57 -11.03 -1.99
C ASP A 30 -1.94 -11.70 -0.75
N ILE A 31 -2.31 -11.26 0.47
CA ILE A 31 -1.88 -11.90 1.73
C ILE A 31 -2.36 -13.35 1.79
N GLU A 32 -3.62 -13.61 1.45
CA GLU A 32 -4.18 -14.97 1.42
C GLU A 32 -3.41 -15.90 0.47
N GLN A 33 -3.06 -15.42 -0.73
CA GLN A 33 -2.27 -16.20 -1.70
C GLN A 33 -0.87 -16.54 -1.19
N LEU A 34 -0.29 -15.69 -0.34
CA LEU A 34 1.04 -15.88 0.24
C LEU A 34 1.04 -16.71 1.54
N LYS A 35 -0.12 -17.06 2.10
CA LYS A 35 -0.23 -17.87 3.35
C LYS A 35 0.45 -19.24 3.28
N ARG A 36 0.70 -19.75 2.08
CA ARG A 36 1.43 -21.02 1.87
C ARG A 36 2.89 -20.95 2.32
N PHE A 37 3.48 -19.76 2.41
CA PHE A 37 4.86 -19.59 2.85
C PHE A 37 4.94 -19.51 4.38
N ALA A 38 5.98 -20.11 4.95
CA ALA A 38 6.24 -19.99 6.38
C ALA A 38 6.34 -18.52 6.77
N SER A 39 5.47 -18.08 7.68
CA SER A 39 5.39 -16.70 8.13
C SER A 39 5.75 -16.59 9.61
N GLY A 40 6.48 -15.53 9.96
CA GLY A 40 6.68 -15.11 11.34
C GLY A 40 5.52 -14.28 11.90
N GLY A 41 4.46 -14.07 11.11
CA GLY A 41 3.34 -13.19 11.44
C GLY A 41 3.57 -11.74 11.01
N TYR A 42 2.70 -10.86 11.51
CA TYR A 42 2.82 -9.41 11.35
C TYR A 42 3.91 -8.86 12.29
N CYS A 43 4.83 -8.05 11.79
CA CYS A 43 5.75 -7.29 12.64
C CYS A 43 5.20 -5.91 13.04
N ASP A 44 4.24 -5.40 12.27
CA ASP A 44 3.43 -4.20 12.54
C ASP A 44 2.09 -4.32 11.78
N ASP A 45 1.24 -3.30 11.85
CA ASP A 45 -0.11 -3.30 11.25
C ASP A 45 -0.13 -3.49 9.72
N SER A 46 1.00 -3.27 9.04
CA SER A 46 1.09 -3.21 7.58
C SER A 46 2.08 -4.20 6.96
N THR A 47 2.88 -4.86 7.80
CA THR A 47 4.08 -5.59 7.35
C THR A 47 4.08 -7.03 7.87
N ILE A 48 4.18 -7.97 6.92
CA ILE A 48 4.26 -9.41 7.20
C ILE A 48 5.69 -9.89 7.08
N VAL A 49 6.11 -10.75 7.99
CA VAL A 49 7.41 -11.43 7.94
C VAL A 49 7.24 -12.82 7.34
N TYR A 50 8.04 -13.12 6.31
CA TYR A 50 8.18 -14.44 5.72
C TYR A 50 9.57 -15.01 6.00
N MET A 51 9.60 -16.30 6.34
CA MET A 51 10.81 -17.01 6.78
C MET A 51 11.43 -17.83 5.64
N VAL A 52 11.48 -17.25 4.44
CA VAL A 52 11.99 -17.86 3.20
C VAL A 52 12.94 -16.90 2.49
N HIS A 53 13.76 -17.41 1.58
CA HIS A 53 14.73 -16.60 0.83
C HIS A 53 14.04 -15.48 0.01
N PRO A 54 14.61 -14.26 -0.10
CA PRO A 54 14.00 -13.14 -0.83
C PRO A 54 13.49 -13.48 -2.23
N CYS A 55 14.25 -14.23 -3.02
CA CYS A 55 13.84 -14.63 -4.38
C CYS A 55 12.50 -15.40 -4.40
N VAL A 56 12.19 -16.20 -3.37
CA VAL A 56 10.92 -16.95 -3.31
C VAL A 56 9.74 -15.99 -3.21
N ILE A 57 9.84 -14.97 -2.35
CA ILE A 57 8.80 -13.96 -2.19
C ILE A 57 8.72 -13.07 -3.42
N LEU A 58 9.85 -12.59 -3.94
CA LEU A 58 9.85 -11.74 -5.13
C LEU A 58 9.19 -12.44 -6.32
N THR A 59 9.52 -13.71 -6.59
CA THR A 59 8.87 -14.49 -7.65
C THR A 59 7.38 -14.73 -7.38
N ALA A 60 6.98 -15.00 -6.13
CA ALA A 60 5.56 -15.12 -5.81
C ALA A 60 4.79 -13.82 -6.05
N LEU A 61 5.39 -12.68 -5.72
CA LEU A 61 4.82 -11.36 -5.99
C LEU A 61 4.75 -11.06 -7.49
N GLU A 62 5.72 -11.51 -8.28
CA GLU A 62 5.66 -11.44 -9.74
C GLU A 62 4.48 -12.23 -10.33
N VAL A 63 4.21 -13.43 -9.82
CA VAL A 63 3.01 -14.20 -10.20
C VAL A 63 1.72 -13.47 -9.83
N LEU A 64 1.72 -12.68 -8.75
CA LEU A 64 0.60 -11.81 -8.36
C LEU A 64 0.53 -10.51 -9.17
N GLY A 65 1.44 -10.30 -10.12
CA GLY A 65 1.46 -9.15 -11.04
C GLY A 65 2.27 -7.94 -10.55
N TYR A 66 3.04 -8.08 -9.46
CA TYR A 66 3.98 -7.05 -9.04
C TYR A 66 5.27 -7.12 -9.84
N ARG A 67 5.90 -5.99 -10.11
CA ARG A 67 7.21 -5.90 -10.78
C ARG A 67 8.16 -5.07 -9.95
N VAL A 68 9.42 -5.48 -9.86
CA VAL A 68 10.46 -4.65 -9.24
C VAL A 68 10.64 -3.38 -10.08
N VAL A 69 10.52 -2.22 -9.44
CA VAL A 69 10.72 -0.90 -10.08
C VAL A 69 11.93 -0.16 -9.52
N ALA A 70 12.38 -0.53 -8.32
CA ALA A 70 13.61 -0.03 -7.71
C ALA A 70 14.18 -1.07 -6.74
N SER A 71 15.50 -1.04 -6.59
CA SER A 71 16.21 -1.82 -5.57
C SER A 71 17.27 -0.96 -4.90
N SER A 72 17.45 -1.15 -3.59
CA SER A 72 18.50 -0.48 -2.82
C SER A 72 19.05 -1.43 -1.75
N SER A 73 20.14 -1.03 -1.12
CA SER A 73 20.72 -1.76 0.00
C SER A 73 21.20 -0.80 1.08
N THR A 74 21.12 -1.23 2.33
CA THR A 74 21.68 -0.54 3.47
C THR A 74 22.57 -1.49 4.27
N SER A 75 23.73 -0.99 4.70
CA SER A 75 24.59 -1.70 5.64
C SER A 75 24.22 -1.25 7.05
N VAL A 76 23.67 -2.17 7.84
CA VAL A 76 23.23 -1.89 9.22
C VAL A 76 24.34 -2.16 10.22
N LYS A 77 25.15 -3.20 9.99
CA LYS A 77 26.40 -3.54 10.71
C LYS A 77 27.38 -4.19 9.72
N GLN A 78 28.65 -4.33 10.10
CA GLN A 78 29.60 -5.16 9.34
C GLN A 78 28.96 -6.53 9.06
N ASP A 79 28.90 -6.89 7.78
CA ASP A 79 28.32 -8.13 7.24
C ASP A 79 26.79 -8.31 7.38
N TYR A 80 26.07 -7.30 7.87
CA TYR A 80 24.61 -7.22 7.87
C TYR A 80 24.12 -6.25 6.80
N ASN A 81 24.00 -6.76 5.57
CA ASN A 81 23.45 -6.04 4.42
C ASN A 81 21.98 -6.39 4.21
N GLU A 82 21.13 -5.38 4.34
CA GLU A 82 19.72 -5.52 4.02
C GLU A 82 19.46 -4.94 2.64
N TYR A 83 18.63 -5.66 1.90
CA TYR A 83 18.27 -5.32 0.55
C TYR A 83 16.80 -4.99 0.53
N MET A 84 16.45 -3.94 -0.21
CA MET A 84 15.10 -3.46 -0.34
C MET A 84 14.71 -3.45 -1.81
N TRP A 85 13.48 -3.85 -2.09
CA TRP A 85 12.87 -3.80 -3.40
C TRP A 85 11.53 -3.08 -3.30
N THR A 86 11.37 -2.04 -4.09
CA THR A 86 10.04 -1.47 -4.33
C THR A 86 9.44 -2.24 -5.49
N MET A 87 8.27 -2.84 -5.26
CA MET A 87 7.53 -3.48 -6.33
C MET A 87 6.22 -2.74 -6.59
N ARG A 88 5.81 -2.71 -7.85
CA ARG A 88 4.58 -2.06 -8.31
C ARG A 88 3.73 -3.06 -9.09
N LYS A 89 2.44 -3.10 -8.80
CA LYS A 89 1.44 -3.77 -9.64
C LYS A 89 0.82 -2.74 -10.58
N ASP A 90 0.56 -3.13 -11.81
CA ASP A 90 -0.13 -2.26 -12.76
C ASP A 90 -1.48 -1.86 -12.17
N PHE A 91 -1.74 -0.56 -12.20
CA PHE A 91 -2.94 0.05 -11.66
C PHE A 91 -3.59 0.79 -12.80
N SER A 92 -4.76 0.32 -13.22
CA SER A 92 -5.65 1.10 -14.07
C SER A 92 -6.04 2.33 -13.26
N GLU A 93 -5.55 3.50 -13.68
CA GLU A 93 -6.01 4.76 -13.11
C GLU A 93 -7.53 4.82 -13.28
N PRO A 94 -8.30 5.14 -12.22
CA PRO A 94 -9.74 5.30 -12.38
C PRO A 94 -9.97 6.37 -13.45
N GLU A 95 -10.91 6.11 -14.36
CA GLU A 95 -11.25 7.11 -15.38
C GLU A 95 -11.56 8.44 -14.68
N PRO A 96 -11.05 9.57 -15.20
CA PRO A 96 -11.38 10.86 -14.62
C PRO A 96 -12.90 10.96 -14.57
N ILE A 97 -13.44 11.28 -13.40
CA ILE A 97 -14.86 11.56 -13.24
C ILE A 97 -15.16 12.67 -14.24
N SER A 98 -15.87 12.34 -15.32
CA SER A 98 -16.34 13.34 -16.26
C SER A 98 -17.10 14.37 -15.45
N GLU A 99 -16.80 15.65 -15.62
CA GLU A 99 -17.61 16.75 -15.12
C GLU A 99 -18.99 16.67 -15.80
N GLU A 100 -19.82 15.69 -15.46
CA GLU A 100 -21.25 15.75 -15.69
C GLU A 100 -21.72 16.90 -14.82
N LYS A 101 -21.95 18.03 -15.50
CA LYS A 101 -22.59 19.25 -15.05
C LYS A 101 -23.31 19.01 -13.73
N LEU A 102 -22.69 19.46 -12.63
CA LEU A 102 -23.41 19.64 -11.38
C LEU A 102 -24.73 20.32 -11.72
N PRO A 103 -25.89 19.76 -11.33
CA PRO A 103 -27.15 20.42 -11.59
C PRO A 103 -27.04 21.83 -11.00
N GLU A 104 -27.27 22.85 -11.83
CA GLU A 104 -27.37 24.23 -11.36
C GLU A 104 -28.38 24.25 -10.22
N PHE A 105 -27.91 24.38 -8.99
CA PHE A 105 -28.77 24.68 -7.85
C PHE A 105 -29.33 26.08 -8.10
N LYS A 106 -30.54 26.14 -8.67
CA LYS A 106 -31.32 27.37 -8.70
C LYS A 106 -31.63 27.74 -7.26
N ILE A 107 -30.91 28.72 -6.74
CA ILE A 107 -31.24 29.38 -5.49
C ILE A 107 -32.54 30.15 -5.76
N ASP A 108 -33.67 29.64 -5.26
CA ASP A 108 -34.93 30.36 -5.29
C ASP A 108 -34.82 31.56 -4.34
N HIS A 109 -34.54 32.75 -4.89
CA HIS A 109 -34.47 34.02 -4.15
C HIS A 109 -35.83 34.53 -3.62
N LYS A 110 -36.83 33.66 -3.42
CA LYS A 110 -38.19 34.06 -3.05
C LYS A 110 -38.46 34.27 -1.56
N LEU A 111 -37.43 34.45 -0.75
CA LEU A 111 -37.59 34.70 0.70
C LEU A 111 -37.09 36.08 1.18
N GLU A 112 -36.56 36.92 0.31
CA GLU A 112 -36.27 38.33 0.64
C GLU A 112 -37.42 39.23 0.18
N ASN A 113 -38.47 39.34 1.01
CA ASN A 113 -39.30 40.54 1.20
C ASN A 113 -40.60 40.23 1.95
N LYS A 114 -40.49 39.74 3.18
CA LYS A 114 -41.55 39.87 4.19
C LYS A 114 -40.97 40.26 5.56
N LEU A 115 -40.34 41.42 5.61
CA LEU A 115 -40.36 42.25 6.81
C LEU A 115 -40.84 43.64 6.38
N SER A 116 -42.12 43.94 6.64
CA SER A 116 -42.59 45.32 6.65
C SER A 116 -42.24 45.95 8.01
N PRO A 117 -42.15 47.29 8.08
CA PRO A 117 -41.57 48.01 9.21
C PRO A 117 -42.58 48.17 10.37
N SER A 118 -42.03 48.09 11.58
CA SER A 118 -42.42 48.79 12.82
C SER A 118 -43.83 49.40 12.92
N GLU A 119 -44.61 48.93 13.89
CA GLU A 119 -45.60 49.76 14.58
C GLU A 119 -45.08 50.09 16.00
N GLU A 120 -45.00 51.39 16.25
CA GLU A 120 -44.73 52.05 17.52
C GLU A 120 -45.88 51.80 18.52
N ILE A 121 -45.54 51.47 19.78
CA ILE A 121 -46.13 52.04 21.01
C ILE A 121 -45.03 52.07 22.08
#